data_AF-A0A7V7XM52-F1
#
_entry.id   AF-A0A7V7XM52-F1
#
_cell.length_a   1.000
_cell.length_b   1.000
_cell.length_c   1.000
_cell.angle_alpha   90.00
_cell.angle_beta   90.00
_cell.angle_gamma   90.00
#
_symmetry.space_group_name_H-M   'P 1'
#
loop_
_entity.id
_entity.type
_entity.pdbx_description
1 polymer ?
#
loop_
_entity_poly.entity_id
_entity_poly.type
_entity_poly.pdbx_seq_one_letter_code
_entity_poly.pdbx_strand_id
1 'polypeptide(L)'
;MRNASHGRQGKTHHAGQVHRPDLGAGDRIAAGRVPGWRHAHASAAHPRKKALHHIRYRRPDGFPLGTSHAGLGQEAAVTIVDVSFEVRCERLPRDHGYALYEALAGALDWLEDEASAGVHPLHGCTTSDGALLLGPRARLMLRLVEARAEQALALAGRRLDVGSGLEIGPGKRRELMPYATVYSHFVSTGSEDEAEFLGQAAAELREAGLPERMISGRAHSAGTPEGELRGFSLLLHGLSPAQSLAVQARGLGRGRKLGCGIFVPHKSVVAVGAAE
;
A
#
# COMPACT_ATOMS: atom_id res chain seq x y z
N MET A 1 29.93 -53.13 -63.90
CA MET A 1 29.62 -52.14 -64.97
C MET A 1 29.75 -50.76 -64.34
N ARG A 2 30.90 -50.09 -64.50
CA ARG A 2 31.18 -48.96 -65.42
C ARG A 2 30.32 -47.70 -65.20
N ASN A 3 30.99 -46.65 -64.72
CA ASN A 3 30.89 -45.20 -65.01
C ASN A 3 29.56 -44.57 -65.47
N ALA A 4 29.21 -43.41 -64.91
CA ALA A 4 29.42 -42.11 -65.58
C ALA A 4 29.06 -40.91 -64.69
N SER A 5 29.70 -39.79 -65.03
CA SER A 5 29.87 -38.49 -64.40
C SER A 5 28.91 -37.40 -64.93
N HIS A 6 29.05 -36.19 -64.35
CA HIS A 6 28.59 -34.83 -64.76
C HIS A 6 27.34 -34.31 -64.00
N GLY A 7 27.27 -33.07 -63.51
CA GLY A 7 28.17 -31.91 -63.64
C GLY A 7 27.78 -30.74 -62.72
N ARG A 8 28.69 -29.74 -62.68
CA ARG A 8 28.66 -28.48 -61.90
C ARG A 8 27.53 -27.52 -62.28
N GLN A 9 27.05 -26.75 -61.29
CA GLN A 9 26.74 -25.30 -61.25
C GLN A 9 26.30 -25.01 -59.80
N GLY A 10 26.84 -24.09 -58.98
CA GLY A 10 27.40 -22.77 -59.25
C GLY A 10 26.42 -21.71 -58.76
N LYS A 11 26.30 -21.46 -57.45
CA LYS A 11 25.65 -20.25 -56.90
C LYS A 11 26.37 -19.75 -55.64
N THR A 12 27.05 -18.64 -55.85
CA THR A 12 27.63 -17.71 -54.88
C THR A 12 26.52 -17.03 -54.07
N HIS A 13 26.63 -17.03 -52.74
CA HIS A 13 25.86 -16.15 -51.86
C HIS A 13 26.77 -15.10 -51.23
N HIS A 14 26.40 -13.84 -51.46
CA HIS A 14 27.06 -12.63 -51.02
C HIS A 14 27.15 -12.52 -49.50
N ALA A 15 28.34 -12.17 -49.02
CA ALA A 15 28.58 -11.62 -47.69
C ALA A 15 27.96 -10.22 -47.61
N GLY A 16 26.89 -10.09 -46.82
CA GLY A 16 26.29 -8.82 -46.43
C GLY A 16 27.01 -8.25 -45.22
N GLN A 17 27.59 -7.07 -45.40
CA GLN A 17 28.29 -6.28 -44.39
C GLN A 17 27.40 -5.96 -43.17
N VAL A 18 27.95 -6.20 -41.98
CA VAL A 18 27.38 -5.76 -40.70
C VAL A 18 27.79 -4.31 -40.46
N HIS A 19 26.88 -3.38 -40.67
CA HIS A 19 27.07 -1.97 -40.34
C HIS A 19 26.89 -1.81 -38.82
N ARG A 20 27.99 -1.54 -38.10
CA ARG A 20 27.95 -1.01 -36.73
C ARG A 20 27.71 0.50 -36.83
N PRO A 21 26.71 1.08 -36.15
CA PRO A 21 26.69 2.52 -35.92
C PRO A 21 27.50 2.89 -34.67
N ASP A 22 28.19 4.01 -34.84
CA ASP A 22 29.07 4.73 -33.94
C ASP A 22 28.42 5.10 -32.60
N LEU A 23 29.17 4.96 -31.51
CA LEU A 23 28.85 5.53 -30.21
C LEU A 23 29.46 6.93 -30.12
N GLY A 24 28.68 7.93 -30.55
CA GLY A 24 28.97 9.35 -30.32
C GLY A 24 28.50 9.80 -28.94
N ALA A 25 29.41 10.43 -28.20
CA ALA A 25 29.20 11.01 -26.89
C ALA A 25 28.35 12.29 -26.92
N GLY A 26 27.52 12.46 -25.88
CA GLY A 26 27.06 13.74 -25.35
C GLY A 26 25.83 14.36 -26.04
N ASP A 27 24.70 14.38 -25.34
CA ASP A 27 24.07 15.67 -25.04
C ASP A 27 23.03 15.59 -23.91
N ARG A 28 22.86 16.75 -23.28
CA ARG A 28 22.30 16.99 -21.96
C ARG A 28 20.79 16.81 -21.86
N ILE A 29 20.35 16.46 -20.65
CA ILE A 29 18.96 16.36 -20.20
C ILE A 29 18.28 17.74 -20.29
N ALA A 30 17.19 17.82 -21.04
CA ALA A 30 16.22 18.91 -20.96
C ALA A 30 14.97 18.42 -20.22
N ALA A 31 14.68 19.05 -19.08
CA ALA A 31 13.43 18.91 -18.35
C ALA A 31 12.28 19.49 -19.17
N GLY A 32 11.17 18.76 -19.30
CA GLY A 32 9.99 19.31 -19.95
C GLY A 32 8.80 18.37 -20.08
N ARG A 33 7.73 18.73 -19.36
CA ARG A 33 6.31 18.41 -19.58
C ARG A 33 5.82 17.01 -19.19
N VAL A 34 5.22 16.98 -17.99
CA VAL A 34 4.21 15.98 -17.59
C VAL A 34 2.93 16.23 -18.41
N PRO A 35 2.41 15.26 -19.19
CA PRO A 35 1.11 15.42 -19.85
C PRO A 35 -0.03 15.24 -18.84
N GLY A 36 -0.96 16.20 -18.83
CA GLY A 36 -2.15 16.18 -17.99
C GLY A 36 -3.06 15.00 -18.30
N TRP A 37 -3.38 14.22 -17.27
CA TRP A 37 -4.36 13.14 -17.33
C TRP A 37 -5.76 13.72 -17.16
N ARG A 38 -6.56 13.69 -18.23
CA ARG A 38 -8.01 13.88 -18.17
C ARG A 38 -8.65 12.51 -18.20
N HIS A 39 -9.32 12.10 -17.11
CA HIS A 39 -10.29 11.01 -17.16
C HIS A 39 -11.70 11.60 -17.11
N ALA A 40 -12.52 11.20 -18.07
CA ALA A 40 -13.95 11.48 -18.12
C ALA A 40 -14.67 10.67 -17.03
N HIS A 41 -15.52 11.35 -16.25
CA HIS A 41 -16.33 10.73 -15.21
C HIS A 41 -17.55 10.04 -15.82
N ALA A 42 -17.67 8.73 -15.64
CA ALA A 42 -18.95 8.03 -15.75
C ALA A 42 -19.71 8.25 -14.42
N SER A 43 -20.78 9.05 -14.49
CA SER A 43 -21.61 9.41 -13.35
C SER A 43 -22.60 8.28 -13.06
N ALA A 44 -22.41 7.56 -11.95
CA ALA A 44 -23.43 6.67 -11.39
C ALA A 44 -23.92 7.29 -10.06
N ALA A 45 -25.19 7.68 -10.04
CA ALA A 45 -25.84 8.31 -8.90
C ALA A 45 -25.88 7.35 -7.69
N HIS A 46 -25.18 7.71 -6.61
CA HIS A 46 -25.20 7.00 -5.33
C HIS A 46 -26.17 7.67 -4.34
N PRO A 47 -27.02 6.92 -3.61
CA PRO A 47 -27.95 7.50 -2.66
C PRO A 47 -27.29 7.82 -1.30
N ARG A 48 -27.61 9.01 -0.79
CA ARG A 48 -27.49 9.52 0.60
C ARG A 48 -26.10 9.50 1.28
N LYS A 49 -25.42 10.64 1.15
CA LYS A 49 -24.23 11.10 1.87
C LYS A 49 -24.37 10.99 3.40
N LYS A 50 -23.62 10.09 4.03
CA LYS A 50 -23.05 10.34 5.37
C LYS A 50 -21.69 11.02 5.16
N ALA A 51 -21.40 12.07 5.92
CA ALA A 51 -20.08 12.70 5.91
C ALA A 51 -19.04 11.67 6.39
N LEU A 52 -17.92 11.54 5.68
CA LEU A 52 -16.82 10.62 6.00
C LEU A 52 -16.02 11.20 7.17
N HIS A 53 -16.65 11.24 8.35
CA HIS A 53 -16.06 11.78 9.58
C HIS A 53 -14.67 11.17 9.86
N HIS A 54 -14.42 9.91 9.44
CA HIS A 54 -13.14 9.21 9.59
C HIS A 54 -12.02 9.67 8.62
N ILE A 55 -12.33 10.31 7.49
CA ILE A 55 -11.32 10.89 6.58
C ILE A 55 -10.75 12.18 7.18
N ARG A 56 -11.58 12.91 7.93
CA ARG A 56 -11.20 14.13 8.66
C ARG A 56 -10.76 13.86 10.09
N TYR A 57 -10.98 12.63 10.58
CA TYR A 57 -10.63 12.26 11.94
C TYR A 57 -9.11 12.16 12.10
N ARG A 58 -8.52 13.27 12.54
CA ARG A 58 -7.26 13.26 13.28
C ARG A 58 -7.57 12.58 14.60
N ARG A 59 -6.87 11.48 14.92
CA ARG A 59 -7.11 10.78 16.20
C ARG A 59 -6.86 11.75 17.37
N PRO A 60 -7.64 11.66 18.45
CA PRO A 60 -7.43 12.43 19.66
C PRO A 60 -6.14 12.00 20.37
N ASP A 61 -5.53 12.96 21.05
CA ASP A 61 -4.35 12.75 21.89
C ASP A 61 -4.70 11.75 23.02
N GLY A 62 -3.92 10.68 23.18
CA GLY A 62 -4.09 9.71 24.27
C GLY A 62 -4.51 8.29 23.90
N PHE A 63 -4.41 7.85 22.63
CA PHE A 63 -4.52 6.41 22.33
C PHE A 63 -3.37 5.67 23.04
N PRO A 64 -3.64 4.72 23.96
CA PRO A 64 -2.61 4.13 24.81
C PRO A 64 -1.61 3.40 23.94
N LEU A 65 -0.41 3.95 23.84
CA LEU A 65 0.74 3.28 23.29
C LEU A 65 1.16 2.29 24.37
N GLY A 66 1.12 0.99 24.05
CA GLY A 66 1.59 -0.05 24.94
C GLY A 66 3.08 0.16 25.26
N THR A 67 3.37 0.90 26.31
CA THR A 67 4.67 1.00 26.97
C THR A 67 4.43 0.80 28.45
N SER A 68 4.51 -0.44 28.92
CA SER A 68 4.51 -0.71 30.35
C SER A 68 5.89 -0.39 30.91
N HIS A 69 6.05 0.80 31.50
CA HIS A 69 7.05 1.03 32.55
C HIS A 69 6.34 1.51 33.82
N ALA A 70 6.38 0.61 34.81
CA ALA A 70 6.15 0.75 36.24
C ALA A 70 5.39 2.00 36.75
N GLY A 71 4.17 1.77 37.25
CA GLY A 71 3.51 2.69 38.18
C GLY A 71 1.98 2.71 38.06
N LEU A 72 1.31 1.95 38.94
CA LEU A 72 -0.07 2.14 39.44
C LEU A 72 -1.15 2.59 38.43
N GLY A 73 -1.88 1.60 37.90
CA GLY A 73 -3.10 1.78 37.11
C GLY A 73 -3.12 0.80 35.96
N GLN A 74 -3.80 -0.34 36.12
CA GLN A 74 -3.87 -1.37 35.08
C GLN A 74 -4.87 -0.92 34.00
N GLU A 75 -4.44 0.01 33.16
CA GLU A 75 -5.11 0.32 31.90
C GLU A 75 -4.87 -0.87 30.97
N ALA A 76 -5.95 -1.55 30.55
CA ALA A 76 -5.85 -2.75 29.74
C ALA A 76 -5.07 -2.43 28.45
N ALA A 77 -3.89 -3.02 28.28
CA ALA A 77 -3.09 -2.84 27.09
C ALA A 77 -3.91 -3.30 25.87
N VAL A 78 -4.20 -2.37 24.96
CA VAL A 78 -4.96 -2.66 23.75
C VAL A 78 -4.05 -3.40 22.77
N THR A 79 -4.26 -4.71 22.64
CA THR A 79 -3.53 -5.54 21.66
C THR A 79 -4.07 -5.29 20.25
N ILE A 80 -3.18 -4.94 19.31
CA ILE A 80 -3.51 -4.83 17.88
C ILE A 80 -3.02 -6.08 17.15
N VAL A 81 -3.86 -6.60 16.25
CA VAL A 81 -3.57 -7.77 15.41
C VAL A 81 -3.90 -7.48 13.95
N ASP A 82 -3.31 -8.27 13.05
CA ASP A 82 -3.69 -8.34 11.65
C ASP A 82 -4.58 -9.57 11.41
N VAL A 83 -5.74 -9.38 10.78
CA VAL A 83 -6.58 -10.47 10.27
C VAL A 83 -6.39 -10.55 8.76
N SER A 84 -5.85 -11.67 8.28
CA SER A 84 -5.48 -11.87 6.89
C SER A 84 -6.37 -12.91 6.23
N PHE A 85 -7.03 -12.53 5.15
CA PHE A 85 -7.92 -13.36 4.35
C PHE A 85 -7.27 -13.73 3.03
N GLU A 86 -7.52 -14.95 2.57
CA GLU A 86 -7.39 -15.27 1.16
C GLU A 86 -8.42 -14.48 0.36
N VAL A 87 -8.02 -14.03 -0.83
CA VAL A 87 -8.94 -13.30 -1.71
C VAL A 87 -8.78 -13.74 -3.15
N ARG A 88 -9.89 -13.69 -3.87
CA ARG A 88 -9.94 -13.85 -5.31
C ARG A 88 -10.77 -12.74 -5.91
N CYS A 89 -10.21 -12.06 -6.89
CA CYS A 89 -10.92 -11.11 -7.73
C CYS A 89 -10.21 -11.09 -9.08
N GLU A 90 -10.98 -11.22 -10.16
CA GLU A 90 -10.40 -11.22 -11.50
C GLU A 90 -9.89 -9.82 -11.84
N ARG A 91 -10.71 -8.79 -11.60
CA ARG A 91 -10.39 -7.42 -11.99
C ARG A 91 -10.80 -6.45 -10.89
N LEU A 92 -9.84 -5.70 -10.38
CA LEU A 92 -10.04 -4.66 -9.39
C LEU A 92 -9.68 -3.28 -9.98
N PRO A 93 -10.44 -2.21 -9.71
CA PRO A 93 -10.04 -0.86 -10.10
C PRO A 93 -8.71 -0.49 -9.46
N ARG A 94 -7.89 0.33 -10.15
CA ARG A 94 -6.63 0.83 -9.59
C ARG A 94 -6.84 1.64 -8.30
N ASP A 95 -7.87 2.49 -8.30
CA ASP A 95 -8.26 3.32 -7.16
C ASP A 95 -9.44 2.69 -6.39
N HIS A 96 -9.24 1.46 -5.92
CA HIS A 96 -10.28 0.70 -5.21
C HIS A 96 -10.40 1.03 -3.73
N GLY A 97 -9.54 1.90 -3.17
CA GLY A 97 -9.44 2.10 -1.72
C GLY A 97 -10.77 2.47 -1.06
N TYR A 98 -11.49 3.43 -1.67
CA TYR A 98 -12.81 3.83 -1.18
C TYR A 98 -13.89 2.75 -1.38
N ALA A 99 -13.97 2.15 -2.57
CA ALA A 99 -14.96 1.10 -2.84
C ALA A 99 -14.76 -0.13 -1.93
N LEU A 100 -13.50 -0.50 -1.65
CA LEU A 100 -13.16 -1.56 -0.71
C LEU A 100 -13.61 -1.22 0.71
N TYR A 101 -13.33 0.00 1.17
CA TYR A 101 -13.80 0.47 2.46
C TYR A 101 -15.32 0.40 2.57
N GLU A 102 -16.04 0.93 1.58
CA GLU A 102 -17.51 0.98 1.58
C GLU A 102 -18.12 -0.42 1.65
N ALA A 103 -17.62 -1.35 0.83
CA ALA A 103 -18.09 -2.73 0.86
C ALA A 103 -17.77 -3.44 2.19
N LEU A 104 -16.62 -3.14 2.79
CA LEU A 104 -16.27 -3.67 4.12
C LEU A 104 -17.13 -3.08 5.22
N ALA A 105 -17.41 -1.76 5.20
CA ALA A 105 -18.28 -1.10 6.17
C ALA A 105 -19.73 -1.59 6.07
N GLY A 106 -20.19 -1.95 4.87
CA GLY A 106 -21.48 -2.61 4.68
C GLY A 106 -21.54 -4.04 5.25
N ALA A 107 -20.39 -4.71 5.39
CA ALA A 107 -20.30 -6.07 5.94
C ALA A 107 -19.93 -6.12 7.43
N LEU A 108 -19.26 -5.08 7.94
CA LEU A 108 -18.77 -4.92 9.30
C LEU A 108 -19.28 -3.58 9.86
N ASP A 109 -20.42 -3.63 10.55
CA ASP A 109 -21.10 -2.47 11.13
C ASP A 109 -20.21 -1.64 12.08
N TRP A 110 -19.30 -2.28 12.80
CA TRP A 110 -18.35 -1.64 13.72
C TRP A 110 -17.16 -0.95 13.02
N LEU A 111 -16.91 -1.21 11.73
CA LEU A 111 -15.69 -0.75 11.07
C LEU A 111 -15.62 0.78 10.97
N GLU A 112 -16.76 1.45 10.78
CA GLU A 112 -16.82 2.91 10.69
C GLU A 112 -16.45 3.58 12.02
N ASP A 113 -16.85 3.00 13.15
CA ASP A 113 -16.64 3.57 14.49
C ASP A 113 -15.29 3.16 15.11
N GLU A 114 -14.70 2.05 14.66
CA GLU A 114 -13.42 1.58 15.19
C GLU A 114 -12.26 2.43 14.65
N ALA A 115 -11.80 3.39 15.47
CA ALA A 115 -10.71 4.30 15.11
C ALA A 115 -9.38 3.55 14.89
N SER A 116 -9.18 2.43 15.58
CA SER A 116 -7.98 1.60 15.45
C SER A 116 -8.00 0.68 14.23
N ALA A 117 -9.06 0.68 13.41
CA ALA A 117 -9.13 -0.17 12.24
C ALA A 117 -8.33 0.41 11.07
N GLY A 118 -7.64 -0.45 10.33
CA GLY A 118 -6.94 -0.14 9.10
C GLY A 118 -7.19 -1.22 8.06
N VAL A 119 -7.41 -0.82 6.81
CA VAL A 119 -7.62 -1.74 5.68
C VAL A 119 -6.38 -1.67 4.81
N HIS A 120 -5.61 -2.75 4.73
CA HIS A 120 -4.42 -2.77 3.89
C HIS A 120 -4.80 -2.72 2.41
N PRO A 121 -4.10 -1.93 1.58
CA PRO A 121 -4.36 -1.90 0.15
C PRO A 121 -4.05 -3.26 -0.49
N LEU A 122 -4.89 -3.65 -1.46
CA LEU A 122 -4.66 -4.85 -2.24
C LEU A 122 -3.61 -4.56 -3.32
N HIS A 123 -2.64 -5.45 -3.45
CA HIS A 123 -1.56 -5.33 -4.42
C HIS A 123 -1.72 -6.40 -5.50
N GLY A 124 -1.44 -6.02 -6.73
CA GLY A 124 -1.57 -6.89 -7.89
C GLY A 124 -0.76 -6.37 -9.08
N CYS A 125 -0.92 -7.02 -10.22
CA CYS A 125 -0.31 -6.60 -11.47
C CYS A 125 -1.26 -5.66 -12.20
N THR A 126 -0.78 -4.46 -12.56
CA THR A 126 -1.54 -3.53 -13.38
C THR A 126 -1.55 -3.99 -14.83
N THR A 127 -2.72 -4.03 -15.45
CA THR A 127 -2.91 -4.33 -16.87
C THR A 127 -2.74 -3.09 -17.73
N SER A 128 -2.62 -3.27 -19.04
CA SER A 128 -2.51 -2.17 -20.01
C SER A 128 -3.71 -1.23 -20.00
N ASP A 129 -4.90 -1.73 -19.68
CA ASP A 129 -6.14 -0.97 -19.53
C ASP A 129 -6.35 -0.40 -18.12
N GLY A 130 -5.36 -0.51 -17.23
CA GLY A 130 -5.35 0.14 -15.92
C GLY A 130 -6.10 -0.58 -14.82
N ALA A 131 -6.62 -1.79 -15.06
CA ALA A 131 -7.14 -2.66 -14.00
C ALA A 131 -6.01 -3.33 -13.21
N LEU A 132 -6.33 -3.80 -12.01
CA LEU A 132 -5.44 -4.55 -11.14
C LEU A 132 -5.87 -6.01 -11.10
N LEU A 133 -4.98 -6.91 -11.49
CA LEU A 133 -5.17 -8.36 -11.38
C LEU A 133 -4.55 -8.86 -10.08
N LEU A 134 -5.35 -9.51 -9.25
CA LEU A 134 -4.86 -10.11 -8.01
C LEU A 134 -4.19 -11.45 -8.30
N GLY A 135 -2.94 -11.59 -7.86
CA GLY A 135 -2.25 -12.88 -7.91
C GLY A 135 -2.83 -13.88 -6.90
N PRO A 136 -2.53 -15.18 -7.01
CA PRO A 136 -3.04 -16.22 -6.12
C PRO A 136 -2.59 -16.09 -4.66
N ARG A 137 -1.59 -15.24 -4.40
CA ARG A 137 -1.10 -14.94 -3.04
C ARG A 137 -1.59 -13.60 -2.50
N ALA A 138 -2.46 -12.90 -3.23
CA ALA A 138 -3.06 -11.67 -2.73
C ALA A 138 -3.83 -11.96 -1.44
N ARG A 139 -3.78 -11.01 -0.50
CA ARG A 139 -4.44 -11.11 0.80
C ARG A 139 -5.13 -9.80 1.11
N LEU A 140 -6.39 -9.86 1.50
CA LEU A 140 -7.02 -8.76 2.23
C LEU A 140 -6.53 -8.83 3.67
N MET A 141 -6.08 -7.71 4.22
CA MET A 141 -5.62 -7.65 5.60
C MET A 141 -6.27 -6.47 6.32
N LEU A 142 -6.82 -6.75 7.49
CA LEU A 142 -7.41 -5.76 8.38
C LEU A 142 -6.55 -5.68 9.64
N ARG A 143 -6.10 -4.48 10.00
CA ARG A 143 -5.39 -4.21 11.25
C ARG A 143 -6.36 -3.61 12.26
N LEU A 144 -6.54 -4.25 13.41
CA LEU A 144 -7.61 -3.91 14.36
C LEU A 144 -7.27 -4.34 15.79
N VAL A 145 -8.03 -3.87 16.78
CA VAL A 145 -7.96 -4.40 18.15
C VAL A 145 -8.31 -5.88 18.18
N GLU A 146 -7.61 -6.67 18.97
CA GLU A 146 -7.81 -8.12 19.08
C GLU A 146 -9.26 -8.50 19.39
N ALA A 147 -9.95 -7.67 20.19
CA ALA A 147 -11.37 -7.87 20.53
C ALA A 147 -12.32 -7.90 19.30
N ARG A 148 -11.92 -7.28 18.16
CA ARG A 148 -12.69 -7.29 16.91
C ARG A 148 -12.29 -8.43 15.96
N ALA A 149 -11.30 -9.25 16.31
CA ALA A 149 -10.74 -10.26 15.40
C ALA A 149 -11.78 -11.31 14.98
N GLU A 150 -12.56 -11.85 15.92
CA GLU A 150 -13.62 -12.83 15.61
C GLU A 150 -14.73 -12.23 14.75
N GLN A 151 -15.12 -10.98 15.02
CA GLN A 151 -16.11 -10.28 14.21
C GLN A 151 -15.60 -10.04 12.78
N ALA A 152 -14.31 -9.73 12.62
CA ALA A 152 -13.69 -9.61 11.31
C ALA A 152 -13.64 -10.97 10.58
N LEU A 153 -13.33 -12.07 11.28
CA LEU A 153 -13.26 -13.41 10.70
C LEU A 153 -14.61 -13.88 10.10
N ALA A 154 -15.74 -13.32 10.55
CA ALA A 154 -17.05 -13.54 9.95
C ALA A 154 -17.21 -13.01 8.50
N LEU A 155 -16.18 -12.34 7.95
CA LEU A 155 -16.09 -12.03 6.52
C LEU A 155 -15.79 -13.26 5.66
N ALA A 156 -15.23 -14.33 6.23
CA ALA A 156 -14.87 -15.52 5.46
C ALA A 156 -16.09 -16.11 4.75
N GLY A 157 -15.94 -16.42 3.46
CA GLY A 157 -17.01 -16.92 2.59
C GLY A 157 -17.90 -15.84 1.97
N ARG A 158 -17.74 -14.57 2.32
CA ARG A 158 -18.50 -13.47 1.71
C ARG A 158 -17.92 -13.07 0.35
N ARG A 159 -18.78 -12.48 -0.49
CA ARG A 159 -18.40 -11.79 -1.71
C ARG A 159 -18.75 -10.31 -1.57
N LEU A 160 -17.75 -9.44 -1.69
CA LEU A 160 -17.92 -7.99 -1.63
C LEU A 160 -18.11 -7.41 -3.03
N ASP A 161 -18.97 -6.40 -3.14
CA ASP A 161 -19.22 -5.68 -4.40
C ASP A 161 -18.11 -4.66 -4.68
N VAL A 162 -16.94 -5.17 -5.08
CA VAL A 162 -15.76 -4.38 -5.42
C VAL A 162 -15.11 -4.98 -6.66
N GLY A 163 -14.90 -4.17 -7.70
CA GLY A 163 -14.38 -4.66 -8.98
C GLY A 163 -15.30 -5.68 -9.64
N SER A 164 -14.79 -6.85 -10.04
CA SER A 164 -15.62 -7.94 -10.56
C SER A 164 -16.28 -8.81 -9.47
N GLY A 165 -16.21 -8.36 -8.22
CA GLY A 165 -16.69 -9.06 -7.04
C GLY A 165 -15.55 -9.76 -6.31
N LEU A 166 -15.16 -9.22 -5.15
CA LEU A 166 -14.06 -9.71 -4.34
C LEU A 166 -14.55 -10.84 -3.44
N GLU A 167 -14.12 -12.06 -3.73
CA GLU A 167 -14.40 -13.24 -2.90
C GLU A 167 -13.42 -13.30 -1.73
N ILE A 168 -13.95 -13.45 -0.52
CA ILE A 168 -13.18 -13.59 0.72
C ILE A 168 -13.14 -15.06 1.12
N GLY A 169 -11.94 -15.64 1.11
CA GLY A 169 -11.68 -16.99 1.56
C GLY A 169 -11.43 -17.08 3.07
N PRO A 170 -10.81 -18.19 3.54
CA PRO A 170 -10.47 -18.37 4.94
C PRO A 170 -9.58 -17.23 5.48
N GLY A 171 -9.90 -16.78 6.68
CA GLY A 171 -9.14 -15.77 7.43
C GLY A 171 -8.28 -16.38 8.53
N LYS A 172 -7.20 -15.70 8.88
CA LYS A 172 -6.38 -16.04 10.06
C LYS A 172 -5.88 -14.79 10.78
N ARG A 173 -5.87 -14.86 12.10
CA ARG A 173 -5.24 -13.86 12.96
C ARG A 173 -3.72 -13.97 12.90
N ARG A 174 -3.04 -12.84 12.98
CA ARG A 174 -1.58 -12.72 13.02
C ARG A 174 -1.20 -11.61 13.99
N GLU A 175 -0.23 -11.89 14.83
CA GLU A 175 0.35 -10.87 15.71
C GLU A 175 1.25 -9.94 14.91
N LEU A 176 1.35 -8.69 15.36
CA LEU A 176 2.32 -7.75 14.83
C LEU A 176 3.72 -8.16 15.29
N MET A 177 4.66 -8.16 14.36
CA MET A 177 6.05 -8.46 14.66
C MET A 177 6.88 -7.17 14.59
N PRO A 178 7.90 -7.01 15.45
CA PRO A 178 8.76 -5.83 15.40
C PRO A 178 9.73 -5.90 14.22
N TYR A 179 9.94 -4.76 13.57
CA TYR A 179 10.92 -4.57 12.50
C TYR A 179 11.65 -3.23 12.66
N ALA A 180 12.96 -3.25 12.47
CA ALA A 180 13.79 -2.03 12.54
C ALA A 180 13.45 -1.01 11.45
N THR A 181 12.88 -1.47 10.32
CA THR A 181 12.44 -0.64 9.22
C THR A 181 11.02 -1.03 8.79
N VAL A 182 10.15 -0.04 8.69
CA VAL A 182 8.76 -0.20 8.24
C VAL A 182 8.44 0.85 7.17
N TYR A 183 7.49 0.53 6.31
CA TYR A 183 7.13 1.34 5.16
C TYR A 183 5.62 1.45 5.03
N SER A 184 5.14 2.64 4.72
CA SER A 184 3.76 2.88 4.27
C SER A 184 3.79 3.32 2.81
N HIS A 185 2.99 2.65 1.98
CA HIS A 185 2.87 2.98 0.56
C HIS A 185 2.21 4.34 0.32
N PHE A 186 1.41 4.81 1.28
CA PHE A 186 0.69 6.06 1.14
C PHE A 186 0.36 6.62 2.51
N VAL A 187 0.78 7.84 2.82
CA VAL A 187 0.45 8.57 4.04
C VAL A 187 -0.09 9.93 3.63
N SER A 188 -1.27 10.29 4.13
CA SER A 188 -1.86 11.61 3.92
C SER A 188 -1.95 12.33 5.25
N THR A 189 -1.38 13.53 5.35
CA THR A 189 -1.50 14.38 6.56
C THR A 189 -2.52 15.50 6.39
N GLY A 190 -2.87 15.86 5.14
CA GLY A 190 -3.66 17.06 4.88
C GLY A 190 -3.08 17.92 3.77
N SER A 191 -1.75 17.94 3.67
CA SER A 191 -1.02 18.78 2.71
C SER A 191 -0.65 18.03 1.44
N GLU A 192 -0.61 18.79 0.35
CA GLU A 192 -0.10 18.37 -0.96
C GLU A 192 1.37 18.79 -1.17
N ASP A 193 1.87 19.68 -0.32
CA ASP A 193 3.27 20.14 -0.31
C ASP A 193 4.13 19.14 0.48
N GLU A 194 5.26 18.70 -0.10
CA GLU A 194 6.11 17.68 0.51
C GLU A 194 6.77 18.17 1.80
N ALA A 195 7.22 19.43 1.85
CA ALA A 195 7.90 19.97 3.02
C ALA A 195 6.93 20.13 4.19
N GLU A 196 5.72 20.63 3.92
CA GLU A 196 4.65 20.71 4.92
C GLU A 196 4.21 19.31 5.39
N PHE A 197 4.04 18.35 4.47
CA PHE A 197 3.76 16.95 4.79
C PHE A 197 4.80 16.36 5.75
N LEU A 198 6.08 16.52 5.44
CA LEU A 198 7.17 16.03 6.28
C LEU A 198 7.15 16.68 7.67
N GLY A 199 6.92 17.99 7.74
CA GLY A 199 6.80 18.72 9.01
C GLY A 199 5.63 18.22 9.87
N GLN A 200 4.47 17.94 9.25
CA GLN A 200 3.30 17.39 9.95
C GLN A 200 3.52 15.94 10.40
N ALA A 201 4.12 15.10 9.55
CA ALA A 201 4.48 13.73 9.89
C ALA A 201 5.47 13.66 11.06
N ALA A 202 6.48 14.53 11.04
CA ALA A 202 7.47 14.72 12.11
C ALA A 202 6.81 15.14 13.43
N ALA A 203 5.89 16.11 13.38
CA ALA A 203 5.12 16.53 14.54
C ALA A 203 4.30 15.39 15.15
N GLU A 204 3.57 14.63 14.33
CA GLU A 204 2.74 13.52 14.81
C GLU A 204 3.58 12.38 15.40
N LEU A 205 4.74 12.06 14.82
CA LEU A 205 5.66 11.06 15.37
C LEU A 205 6.23 11.52 16.72
N ARG A 206 6.64 12.79 16.83
CA ARG A 206 7.18 13.36 18.06
C ARG A 206 6.14 13.41 19.19
N GLU A 207 4.90 13.82 18.87
CA GLU A 207 3.76 13.77 19.80
C GLU A 207 3.50 12.34 20.32
N ALA A 208 3.79 11.33 19.50
CA ALA A 208 3.68 9.92 19.86
C ALA A 208 4.92 9.34 20.57
N GLY A 209 5.96 10.13 20.83
CA GLY A 209 7.23 9.62 21.39
C GLY A 209 7.99 8.69 20.44
N LEU A 210 7.76 8.81 19.13
CA LEU A 210 8.37 8.00 18.08
C LEU A 210 9.50 8.77 17.38
N PRO A 211 10.53 8.08 16.85
CA PRO A 211 11.63 8.75 16.21
C PRO A 211 11.23 9.32 14.84
N GLU A 212 11.67 10.55 14.57
CA GLU A 212 11.42 11.28 13.31
C GLU A 212 12.36 10.82 12.16
N ARG A 213 12.97 9.63 12.27
CA ARG A 213 13.87 9.06 11.26
C ARG A 213 13.07 8.49 10.08
N MET A 214 12.76 9.37 9.13
CA MET A 214 11.90 9.06 8.00
C MET A 214 12.52 9.44 6.65
N ILE A 215 12.09 8.73 5.61
CA ILE A 215 12.41 9.03 4.21
C ILE A 215 11.08 9.12 3.46
N SER A 216 10.76 10.28 2.89
CA SER A 216 9.66 10.43 1.94
C SER A 216 10.03 9.80 0.61
N GLY A 217 9.04 9.18 -0.02
CA GLY A 217 9.17 8.60 -1.35
C GLY A 217 8.23 9.26 -2.35
N ARG A 218 7.56 8.43 -3.13
CA ARG A 218 6.74 8.89 -4.26
C ARG A 218 5.47 9.59 -3.76
N ALA A 219 5.05 10.64 -4.46
CA ALA A 219 3.73 11.23 -4.29
C ALA A 219 2.62 10.27 -4.77
N HIS A 220 1.55 10.20 -3.99
CA HIS A 220 0.40 9.34 -4.22
C HIS A 220 -0.89 10.13 -4.06
N SER A 221 -1.92 9.71 -4.77
CA SER A 221 -3.28 10.20 -4.56
C SER A 221 -4.32 9.08 -4.64
N ALA A 222 -5.44 9.29 -3.96
CA ALA A 222 -6.59 8.40 -3.95
C ALA A 222 -7.88 9.22 -4.02
N GLY A 223 -8.83 8.78 -4.85
CA GLY A 223 -10.13 9.42 -5.00
C GLY A 223 -11.07 9.04 -3.85
N THR A 224 -11.80 10.03 -3.35
CA THR A 224 -12.90 9.84 -2.41
C THR A 224 -14.11 10.68 -2.86
N PRO A 225 -15.33 10.38 -2.39
CA PRO A 225 -16.49 11.21 -2.70
C PRO A 225 -16.37 12.67 -2.23
N GLU A 226 -15.49 12.96 -1.27
CA GLU A 226 -15.25 14.30 -0.73
C GLU A 226 -14.12 15.05 -1.44
N GLY A 227 -13.41 14.38 -2.36
CA GLY A 227 -12.27 14.94 -3.07
C GLY A 227 -11.09 13.97 -3.12
N GLU A 228 -9.95 14.48 -3.58
CA GLU A 228 -8.72 13.70 -3.70
C GLU A 228 -7.92 13.75 -2.39
N LEU A 229 -7.56 12.58 -1.86
CA LEU A 229 -6.55 12.47 -0.82
C LEU A 229 -5.18 12.48 -1.48
N ARG A 230 -4.30 13.36 -1.03
CA ARG A 230 -2.90 13.42 -1.45
C ARG A 230 -1.94 13.14 -0.31
N GLY A 231 -0.74 12.74 -0.66
CA GLY A 231 0.28 12.37 0.29
C GLY A 231 1.44 11.63 -0.36
N PHE A 232 2.27 11.00 0.46
CA PHE A 232 3.54 10.43 0.02
C PHE A 232 3.73 9.04 0.62
N SER A 233 4.55 8.21 -0.02
CA SER A 233 5.06 7.02 0.64
C SER A 233 6.08 7.41 1.70
N LEU A 234 6.15 6.65 2.80
CA LEU A 234 7.01 6.98 3.94
C LEU A 234 7.69 5.74 4.49
N LEU A 235 9.01 5.79 4.61
CA LEU A 235 9.82 4.77 5.25
C LEU A 235 10.30 5.29 6.60
N LEU A 236 10.13 4.50 7.66
CA LEU A 236 10.69 4.76 9.00
C LEU A 236 11.76 3.72 9.31
N HIS A 237 12.88 4.15 9.89
CA HIS A 237 14.02 3.26 10.13
C HIS A 237 14.71 3.48 11.48
N GLY A 238 15.50 2.48 11.89
CA GLY A 238 16.17 2.46 13.18
C GLY A 238 15.19 2.40 14.35
N LEU A 239 14.05 1.73 14.17
CA LEU A 239 13.04 1.59 15.22
C LEU A 239 13.46 0.54 16.25
N SER A 240 13.27 0.82 17.54
CA SER A 240 13.29 -0.24 18.55
C SER A 240 12.09 -1.18 18.36
N PRO A 241 12.11 -2.40 18.93
CA PRO A 241 10.95 -3.30 18.86
C PRO A 241 9.64 -2.66 19.33
N ALA A 242 9.67 -1.93 20.46
CA ALA A 242 8.50 -1.25 21.00
C ALA A 242 8.02 -0.12 20.07
N GLN A 243 8.94 0.71 19.55
CA GLN A 243 8.60 1.78 18.60
C GLN A 243 8.03 1.23 17.29
N SER A 244 8.55 0.12 16.80
CA SER A 244 8.06 -0.55 15.60
C SER A 244 6.63 -1.03 15.77
N LEU A 245 6.33 -1.70 16.89
CA LEU A 245 4.97 -2.16 17.18
C LEU A 245 4.02 -0.97 17.37
N ALA A 246 4.45 0.08 18.07
CA ALA A 246 3.68 1.31 18.26
C ALA A 246 3.31 1.98 16.92
N VAL A 247 4.29 2.18 16.02
CA VAL A 247 4.05 2.73 14.68
C VAL A 247 3.09 1.85 13.88
N GLN A 248 3.29 0.53 13.88
CA GLN A 248 2.45 -0.40 13.14
C GLN A 248 1.00 -0.39 13.66
N ALA A 249 0.83 -0.44 14.98
CA ALA A 249 -0.44 -0.43 15.68
C ALA A 249 -1.22 0.88 15.47
N ARG A 250 -0.54 2.02 15.56
CA ARG A 250 -1.13 3.36 15.42
C ARG A 250 -1.39 3.71 13.96
N GLY A 251 -0.39 3.55 13.10
CA GLY A 251 -0.31 4.20 11.80
C GLY A 251 0.17 5.66 11.89
N LEU A 252 0.04 6.40 10.79
CA LEU A 252 0.38 7.83 10.72
C LEU A 252 -0.59 8.55 9.76
N GLY A 253 -1.01 9.77 10.10
CA GLY A 253 -1.91 10.56 9.28
C GLY A 253 -3.34 10.03 9.23
N ARG A 254 -4.07 10.43 8.18
CA ARG A 254 -5.51 10.17 7.99
C ARG A 254 -5.79 9.05 6.98
N GLY A 255 -7.03 8.56 6.96
CA GLY A 255 -7.51 7.67 5.89
C GLY A 255 -7.08 6.19 6.04
N ARG A 256 -6.87 5.72 7.26
CA ARG A 256 -6.38 4.34 7.51
C ARG A 256 -7.30 3.24 6.99
N LYS A 257 -8.61 3.50 6.95
CA LYS A 257 -9.60 2.58 6.37
C LYS A 257 -9.58 2.56 4.84
N LEU A 258 -8.89 3.51 4.22
CA LEU A 258 -8.66 3.61 2.77
C LEU A 258 -7.26 3.12 2.36
N GLY A 259 -6.50 2.52 3.29
CA GLY A 259 -5.13 2.06 3.03
C GLY A 259 -4.03 3.10 3.23
N CYS A 260 -4.36 4.28 3.78
CA CYS A 260 -3.38 5.31 4.10
C CYS A 260 -2.76 5.10 5.49
N GLY A 261 -1.50 5.47 5.70
CA GLY A 261 -0.89 5.47 7.03
C GLY A 261 -0.65 4.07 7.63
N ILE A 262 -0.70 3.01 6.82
CA ILE A 262 -0.50 1.64 7.28
C ILE A 262 0.96 1.23 7.03
N PHE A 263 1.68 0.99 8.11
CA PHE A 263 3.06 0.53 8.05
C PHE A 263 3.15 -0.99 7.98
N VAL A 264 3.88 -1.48 6.98
CA VAL A 264 4.23 -2.87 6.79
C VAL A 264 5.73 -3.08 6.88
N PRO A 265 6.21 -4.30 7.17
CA PRO A 265 7.63 -4.58 7.23
C PRO A 265 8.29 -4.29 5.88
N HIS A 266 9.36 -3.50 5.89
CA HIS A 266 10.18 -3.30 4.70
C HIS A 266 11.49 -4.05 4.88
N LYS A 267 11.90 -4.82 3.87
CA LYS A 267 13.21 -5.46 3.91
C LYS A 267 14.27 -4.37 4.04
N SER A 268 14.89 -4.26 5.21
CA SER A 268 16.09 -3.45 5.40
C SER A 268 17.26 -4.22 4.79
N VAL A 269 17.93 -3.61 3.82
CA VAL A 269 19.29 -4.03 3.45
C VAL A 269 20.20 -3.55 4.57
N VAL A 270 20.37 -4.35 5.62
CA VAL A 270 21.55 -4.19 6.48
C VAL A 270 22.68 -4.81 5.66
N ALA A 271 23.57 -3.98 5.13
CA ALA A 271 24.83 -4.47 4.60
C ALA A 271 25.61 -5.08 5.76
N VAL A 272 25.58 -6.41 5.88
CA VAL A 272 26.49 -7.14 6.76
C VAL A 272 27.85 -7.12 6.06
N GLY A 273 28.70 -6.19 6.48
CA GLY A 273 30.00 -5.95 5.86
C GLY A 273 30.88 -5.02 6.68
N ALA A 274 30.93 -5.24 7.99
CA ALA A 274 32.04 -4.83 8.85
C ALA A 274 32.00 -5.74 10.08
N ALA A 275 32.52 -6.95 9.91
CA ALA A 275 33.02 -7.71 11.05
C ALA A 275 34.31 -7.00 11.49
N GLU A 276 34.34 -6.61 12.76
CA GLU A 276 35.59 -6.44 13.51
C GLU A 276 36.22 -7.82 13.75
#